data_AF-A0A7Y9I9N0-F1
#
_entry.id   AF-A0A7Y9I9N0-F1
#
_cell.length_a   1.000
_cell.length_b   1.000
_cell.length_c   1.000
_cell.angle_alpha   90.00
_cell.angle_beta   90.00
_cell.angle_gamma   90.00
#
_symmetry.space_group_name_H-M   'P 1'
#
loop_
_entity.id
_entity.type
_entity.pdbx_description
1 polymer ?
#
loop_
_entity_poly.entity_id
_entity_poly.type
_entity_poly.pdbx_seq_one_letter_code
_entity_poly.pdbx_strand_id
1 'polypeptide(L)'
;MMSESWIDAQIRKAEERGDFDDLPGSGKPIPGLGRRQDPNWWLKGYLKREKLDMPLPETLALRKEIEQIADTVAEERSEKVVREIVTDLNTRIVDARRRRTDGLKITIATLEVDPIVEAWRARREAEGRPVRP
;
A
#
# COMPACT_ATOMS: atom_id res chain seq x y z
N MET A 1 -45.70 -26.09 16.48
CA MET A 1 -45.02 -24.86 16.92
C MET A 1 -43.56 -24.99 16.54
N MET A 2 -43.09 -24.19 15.59
CA MET A 2 -41.67 -24.20 15.23
C MET A 2 -40.91 -23.47 16.33
N SER A 3 -39.97 -24.16 16.96
CA SER A 3 -39.06 -23.58 17.95
C SER A 3 -38.27 -22.45 17.31
N GLU A 4 -38.35 -21.26 17.89
CA GLU A 4 -37.48 -20.12 17.56
C GLU A 4 -36.03 -20.61 17.58
N SER A 5 -35.28 -20.41 16.49
CA SER A 5 -33.86 -20.75 16.47
C SER A 5 -33.17 -19.88 17.51
N TRP A 6 -32.13 -20.40 18.17
CA TRP A 6 -31.30 -19.59 19.07
C TRP A 6 -30.81 -18.31 18.38
N ILE A 7 -30.61 -18.36 17.05
CA ILE A 7 -30.27 -17.19 16.21
C ILE A 7 -31.39 -16.16 16.19
N ASP A 8 -32.64 -16.58 15.98
CA ASP A 8 -33.80 -15.68 15.94
C ASP A 8 -34.00 -14.98 17.29
N ALA A 9 -33.83 -15.72 18.39
CA ALA A 9 -33.89 -15.17 19.74
C ALA A 9 -32.76 -14.18 20.05
N GLN A 10 -31.58 -14.32 19.43
CA GLN A 10 -30.50 -13.34 19.53
C GLN A 10 -30.83 -12.06 18.73
N ILE A 11 -31.38 -12.20 17.53
CA ILE A 11 -31.76 -11.06 16.68
C ILE A 11 -32.83 -10.21 17.37
N ARG A 12 -33.91 -10.85 17.88
CA ARG A 12 -34.99 -10.14 18.58
C ARG A 12 -34.49 -9.37 19.80
N LYS A 13 -33.58 -9.95 20.60
CA LYS A 13 -33.00 -9.26 21.76
C LYS A 13 -32.13 -8.06 21.36
N ALA A 14 -31.43 -8.14 20.22
CA ALA A 14 -30.67 -7.02 19.69
C ALA A 14 -31.59 -5.90 19.17
N GLU A 15 -32.71 -6.25 18.52
CA GLU A 15 -33.76 -5.30 18.14
C GLU A 15 -34.42 -4.62 19.34
N GLU A 16 -34.82 -5.37 20.37
CA GLU A 16 -35.44 -4.84 21.61
C GLU A 16 -34.52 -3.86 22.35
N ARG A 17 -33.21 -4.03 22.21
CA ARG A 17 -32.19 -3.16 22.79
C ARG A 17 -31.88 -1.92 21.95
N GLY A 18 -32.41 -1.84 20.73
CA GLY A 18 -32.08 -0.78 19.79
C GLY A 18 -30.66 -0.88 19.26
N ASP A 19 -30.02 -2.06 19.26
CA ASP A 19 -28.65 -2.23 18.72
C ASP A 19 -28.60 -1.94 17.20
N PHE A 20 -29.75 -1.88 16.52
CA PHE A 20 -29.93 -1.47 15.13
C PHE A 20 -30.47 -0.05 14.95
N ASP A 21 -30.75 0.67 16.04
CA ASP A 21 -31.12 2.08 15.99
C ASP A 21 -29.87 2.94 15.75
N ASP A 22 -29.96 3.96 14.89
CA ASP A 22 -28.85 4.85 14.50
C ASP A 22 -27.61 4.17 13.87
N LEU A 23 -27.82 3.10 13.10
CA LEU A 23 -26.72 2.51 12.33
C LEU A 23 -26.05 3.54 11.40
N PRO A 24 -24.72 3.50 11.24
CA PRO A 24 -24.02 4.35 10.28
C PRO A 24 -24.58 4.17 8.86
N GLY A 25 -25.33 5.17 8.38
CA GLY A 25 -25.99 5.13 7.07
C GLY A 25 -27.50 4.95 7.11
N SER A 26 -28.11 4.79 8.29
CA SER A 26 -29.57 4.76 8.44
C SER A 26 -30.21 6.03 7.87
N GLY A 27 -31.22 5.86 7.02
CA GLY A 27 -31.91 6.94 6.30
C GLY A 27 -31.08 7.68 5.23
N LYS A 28 -29.79 7.34 5.05
CA LYS A 28 -28.93 7.97 4.04
C LYS A 28 -28.97 7.18 2.73
N PRO A 29 -28.85 7.85 1.56
CA PRO A 29 -28.72 7.17 0.28
C PRO A 29 -27.54 6.19 0.30
N ILE A 30 -27.74 4.98 -0.22
CA ILE A 30 -26.69 3.97 -0.31
C ILE A 30 -25.53 4.55 -1.16
N PRO A 31 -24.32 4.73 -0.60
CA PRO A 31 -23.21 5.31 -1.34
C PRO A 31 -22.86 4.45 -2.56
N GLY A 32 -22.92 5.04 -3.75
CA GLY A 32 -22.58 4.36 -5.00
C GLY A 32 -23.73 3.57 -5.66
N LEU A 33 -24.96 3.67 -5.14
CA LEU A 33 -26.15 3.09 -5.79
C LEU A 33 -26.30 3.63 -7.22
N GLY A 34 -26.46 2.73 -8.19
CA GLY A 34 -26.57 3.06 -9.63
C GLY A 34 -25.24 3.28 -10.37
N ARG A 35 -24.09 3.18 -9.69
CA ARG A 35 -22.78 3.17 -10.37
C ARG A 35 -22.43 1.76 -10.86
N ARG A 36 -21.63 1.67 -11.94
CA ARG A 36 -21.11 0.40 -12.48
C ARG A 36 -20.52 -0.41 -11.32
N GLN A 37 -20.99 -1.65 -11.12
CA GLN A 37 -20.53 -2.50 -10.03
C GLN A 37 -19.02 -2.74 -10.20
N ASP A 38 -18.24 -2.10 -9.34
CA ASP A 38 -16.82 -2.38 -9.20
C ASP A 38 -16.69 -3.65 -8.36
N PRO A 39 -16.19 -4.77 -8.89
CA PRO A 39 -16.03 -6.01 -8.12
C PRO A 39 -15.18 -5.84 -6.85
N ASN A 40 -14.32 -4.80 -6.82
CA ASN A 40 -13.43 -4.48 -5.73
C ASN A 40 -14.00 -3.41 -4.78
N TRP A 41 -15.30 -3.10 -4.82
CA TRP A 41 -15.92 -2.06 -3.97
C TRP A 41 -15.66 -2.27 -2.47
N TRP A 42 -15.74 -3.52 -2.01
CA TRP A 42 -15.53 -3.90 -0.62
C TRP A 42 -14.05 -3.78 -0.23
N LEU A 43 -13.13 -4.15 -1.12
CA LEU A 43 -11.68 -4.03 -0.91
C LEU A 43 -11.27 -2.56 -0.86
N LYS A 44 -11.75 -1.71 -1.78
CA LYS A 44 -11.52 -0.26 -1.75
C LYS A 44 -12.11 0.39 -0.50
N GLY A 45 -13.29 -0.06 -0.07
CA GLY A 45 -13.91 0.35 1.18
C GLY A 45 -13.08 -0.03 2.40
N TYR A 46 -12.55 -1.25 2.43
CA TYR A 46 -11.64 -1.75 3.47
C TYR A 46 -10.35 -0.93 3.53
N LEU A 47 -9.67 -0.77 2.41
CA LEU A 47 -8.42 0.00 2.31
C LEU A 47 -8.63 1.45 2.76
N LYS A 48 -9.71 2.10 2.32
CA LYS A 48 -10.04 3.47 2.76
C LYS A 48 -10.28 3.55 4.26
N ARG A 49 -10.97 2.58 4.85
CA ARG A 49 -11.26 2.55 6.30
C ARG A 49 -9.97 2.38 7.10
N GLU A 50 -9.06 1.51 6.67
CA GLU A 50 -7.79 1.26 7.34
C GLU A 50 -6.68 2.25 6.96
N LYS A 51 -6.95 3.25 6.11
CA LYS A 51 -5.95 4.18 5.52
C LYS A 51 -4.78 3.45 4.86
N LEU A 52 -5.07 2.32 4.22
CA LEU A 52 -4.10 1.52 3.48
C LEU A 52 -4.11 1.91 1.99
N ASP A 53 -2.93 1.90 1.40
CA ASP A 53 -2.79 2.03 -0.05
C ASP A 53 -3.29 0.75 -0.75
N MET A 54 -3.80 0.90 -1.98
CA MET A 54 -4.14 -0.25 -2.81
C MET A 54 -2.87 -1.10 -3.04
N PRO A 55 -2.92 -2.43 -2.81
CA PRO A 55 -1.79 -3.28 -3.11
C PRO A 55 -1.50 -3.18 -4.61
N LEU A 56 -0.39 -2.55 -4.95
CA LEU A 56 0.06 -2.45 -6.33
C LEU A 56 0.54 -3.83 -6.78
N PRO A 57 0.25 -4.23 -8.03
CA PRO A 57 0.97 -5.32 -8.67
C PRO A 57 2.48 -5.11 -8.49
N GLU A 58 3.23 -6.21 -8.28
CA GLU A 58 4.66 -6.17 -7.97
C GLU A 58 5.45 -5.26 -8.93
N THR A 59 5.09 -5.28 -10.22
CA THR A 59 5.71 -4.43 -11.25
C THR A 59 5.47 -2.93 -11.05
N LEU A 60 4.26 -2.53 -10.65
CA LEU A 60 3.93 -1.12 -10.39
C LEU A 60 4.51 -0.66 -9.06
N ALA A 61 4.57 -1.54 -8.06
CA ALA A 61 5.24 -1.26 -6.79
C ALA A 61 6.73 -0.94 -7.02
N LEU A 62 7.44 -1.78 -7.76
CA LEU A 62 8.87 -1.56 -8.08
C LEU A 62 9.11 -0.28 -8.89
N ARG A 63 8.22 0.09 -9.83
CA ARG A 63 8.33 1.38 -10.54
C ARG A 63 8.19 2.55 -9.59
N LYS A 64 7.18 2.51 -8.72
CA LYS A 64 6.94 3.56 -7.72
C LYS A 64 8.13 3.69 -6.76
N GLU A 65 8.69 2.57 -6.30
CA GLU A 65 9.88 2.59 -5.44
C GLU A 65 11.11 3.19 -6.13
N ILE A 66 11.32 2.91 -7.42
CA ILE A 66 12.40 3.54 -8.21
C ILE A 66 12.18 5.05 -8.33
N GLU A 67 10.96 5.50 -8.61
CA GLU A 67 10.62 6.92 -8.69
C GLU A 67 10.86 7.64 -7.35
N GLN A 68 10.64 6.94 -6.24
CA GLN A 68 10.75 7.47 -4.89
C GLN A 68 12.14 7.27 -4.25
N ILE A 69 13.07 6.58 -4.91
CA ILE A 69 14.35 6.19 -4.31
C ILE A 69 15.14 7.38 -3.78
N ALA A 70 15.10 8.51 -4.48
CA ALA A 70 15.81 9.74 -4.10
C ALA A 70 15.27 10.34 -2.79
N ASP A 71 13.97 10.21 -2.54
CA ASP A 71 13.34 10.66 -1.30
C ASP A 71 13.57 9.65 -0.18
N THR A 72 13.46 8.35 -0.47
CA THR A 72 13.74 7.27 0.49
C THR A 72 15.15 7.38 1.06
N VAL A 73 16.17 7.59 0.22
CA VAL A 73 17.55 7.68 0.69
C VAL A 73 17.89 9.04 1.31
N ALA A 74 17.09 10.09 1.07
CA ALA A 74 17.37 11.44 1.58
C ALA A 74 17.33 11.52 3.12
N GLU A 75 16.53 10.67 3.76
CA GLU A 75 16.44 10.62 5.22
C GLU A 75 17.62 9.88 5.88
N GLU A 76 18.36 9.09 5.10
CA GLU A 76 19.43 8.26 5.61
C GLU A 76 20.69 9.04 5.97
N ARG A 77 21.41 8.52 6.97
CA ARG A 77 22.61 9.17 7.54
C ARG A 77 23.93 8.53 7.13
N SER A 78 23.88 7.32 6.58
CA SER A 78 25.08 6.53 6.24
C SER A 78 25.04 6.12 4.79
N GLU A 79 26.14 6.34 4.09
CA GLU A 79 26.30 5.90 2.71
C GLU A 79 26.16 4.40 2.58
N LYS A 80 26.74 3.63 3.52
CA LYS A 80 26.56 2.18 3.56
C LYS A 80 25.08 1.78 3.48
N VAL A 81 24.22 2.45 4.26
CA VAL A 81 22.78 2.18 4.27
C VAL A 81 22.14 2.55 2.94
N VAL A 82 22.51 3.70 2.35
CA VAL A 82 22.04 4.11 1.02
C VAL A 82 22.41 3.05 -0.04
N ARG A 83 23.65 2.56 -0.02
CA ARG A 83 24.13 1.51 -0.93
C ARG A 83 23.35 0.20 -0.74
N GLU A 84 23.09 -0.19 0.51
CA GLU A 84 22.30 -1.39 0.85
C GLU A 84 20.87 -1.27 0.30
N ILE A 85 20.20 -0.14 0.50
CA ILE A 85 18.83 0.11 0.01
C ILE A 85 18.76 -0.01 -1.52
N VAL A 86 19.67 0.64 -2.25
CA VAL A 86 19.67 0.58 -3.72
C VAL A 86 20.00 -0.83 -4.22
N THR A 87 20.90 -1.54 -3.54
CA THR A 87 21.28 -2.92 -3.90
C THR A 87 20.14 -3.92 -3.64
N ASP A 88 19.40 -3.76 -2.54
CA ASP A 88 18.21 -4.56 -2.26
C ASP A 88 17.13 -4.35 -3.32
N LEU A 89 16.84 -3.08 -3.66
CA LEU A 89 15.88 -2.75 -4.72
C LEU A 89 16.29 -3.38 -6.06
N ASN A 90 17.56 -3.29 -6.44
CA ASN A 90 18.08 -3.95 -7.63
C ASN A 90 17.92 -5.47 -7.61
N THR A 91 18.15 -6.11 -6.46
CA THR A 91 17.96 -7.54 -6.27
C THR A 91 16.51 -7.93 -6.51
N ARG A 92 15.57 -7.18 -5.91
CA ARG A 92 14.13 -7.37 -6.09
C ARG A 92 13.68 -7.18 -7.54
N ILE A 93 14.23 -6.20 -8.26
CA ILE A 93 13.97 -5.98 -9.70
C ILE A 93 14.42 -7.20 -10.52
N VAL A 94 15.62 -7.72 -10.26
CA VAL A 94 16.16 -8.89 -10.95
C VAL A 94 15.32 -10.13 -10.67
N ASP A 95 14.93 -10.36 -9.42
CA ASP A 95 14.12 -11.51 -9.04
C ASP A 95 12.73 -11.46 -9.65
N ALA A 96 12.09 -10.29 -9.66
CA ALA A 96 10.80 -10.11 -10.31
C ALA A 96 10.90 -10.42 -11.82
N ARG A 97 11.95 -9.93 -12.50
CA ARG A 97 12.19 -10.22 -13.93
C ARG A 97 12.35 -11.73 -14.18
N ARG A 98 13.00 -12.46 -13.28
CA ARG A 98 13.22 -13.91 -13.38
C ARG A 98 11.92 -14.70 -13.22
N ARG A 99 11.05 -14.30 -12.28
CA ARG A 99 9.81 -15.02 -11.94
C ARG A 99 8.75 -15.00 -13.04
N ARG A 100 8.82 -14.07 -14.02
CA ARG A 100 7.77 -13.85 -15.03
C ARG A 100 6.37 -13.73 -14.39
N THR A 101 6.29 -13.11 -13.23
CA THR A 101 5.03 -12.90 -12.50
C THR A 101 4.08 -12.09 -13.40
N ASP A 102 2.84 -12.54 -13.53
CA ASP A 102 1.72 -11.87 -14.22
C ASP A 102 1.71 -11.83 -15.77
N GLY A 103 2.57 -12.58 -16.46
CA GLY A 103 2.56 -12.64 -17.94
C GLY A 103 2.94 -11.32 -18.63
N LEU A 104 3.11 -10.24 -17.87
CA LEU A 104 3.63 -8.95 -18.29
C LEU A 104 5.16 -8.98 -18.20
N LYS A 105 5.82 -8.65 -19.30
CA LYS A 105 7.27 -8.52 -19.32
C LYS A 105 7.69 -7.34 -18.45
N ILE A 106 8.47 -7.59 -17.40
CA ILE A 106 9.05 -6.55 -16.57
C ILE A 106 10.21 -5.89 -17.34
N THR A 107 10.00 -4.65 -17.79
CA THR A 107 11.00 -3.85 -18.54
C THR A 107 11.78 -2.86 -17.68
N ILE A 108 11.55 -2.85 -16.37
CA ILE A 108 12.10 -1.88 -15.42
C ILE A 108 13.60 -2.10 -15.28
N ALA A 109 14.44 -1.07 -15.52
CA ALA A 109 15.90 -1.09 -15.37
C ALA A 109 16.35 -1.14 -13.90
N THR A 110 17.52 -1.74 -13.65
CA THR A 110 18.22 -1.58 -12.36
C THR A 110 18.84 -0.19 -12.28
N LEU A 111 19.05 0.29 -11.05
CA LEU A 111 19.69 1.57 -10.76
C LEU A 111 21.19 1.42 -10.57
N GLU A 112 21.96 2.38 -11.05
CA GLU A 112 23.38 2.51 -10.73
C GLU A 112 23.52 3.07 -9.30
N VAL A 113 24.31 2.40 -8.46
CA VAL A 113 24.41 2.76 -7.03
C VAL A 113 25.19 4.06 -6.83
N ASP A 114 26.33 4.22 -7.52
CA ASP A 114 27.21 5.37 -7.31
C ASP A 114 26.53 6.71 -7.65
N PRO A 115 25.81 6.89 -8.78
CA PRO A 115 25.10 8.13 -9.05
C PRO A 115 24.06 8.51 -7.99
N ILE A 116 23.38 7.52 -7.40
CA ILE A 116 22.40 7.76 -6.34
C ILE A 116 23.08 8.21 -5.05
N VAL A 117 24.20 7.57 -4.70
CA VAL A 117 25.02 7.96 -3.53
C VAL A 117 25.57 9.37 -3.69
N GLU A 118 26.10 9.71 -4.86
CA GLU A 118 26.63 11.05 -5.13
C GLU A 118 25.53 12.13 -5.06
N ALA A 119 24.35 11.86 -5.64
CA ALA A 119 23.20 12.77 -5.53
C ALA A 119 22.75 12.95 -4.06
N TRP A 120 22.75 11.88 -3.28
CA TRP A 120 22.45 11.93 -1.84
C TRP A 120 23.48 12.73 -1.05
N ARG A 121 24.78 12.48 -1.26
CA ARG A 121 25.87 13.24 -0.61
C ARG A 121 25.76 14.73 -0.92
N ALA A 122 25.61 15.09 -2.20
CA ALA A 122 25.47 16.48 -2.63
C ALA A 122 24.26 17.18 -1.98
N ARG A 123 23.11 16.50 -1.88
CA ARG A 123 21.92 17.03 -1.19
C ARG A 123 22.19 17.29 0.29
N ARG A 124 22.89 16.37 0.97
CA ARG A 124 23.19 16.48 2.40
C ARG A 124 24.22 17.57 2.70
N GLU A 125 25.22 17.71 1.84
CA GLU A 125 26.19 18.82 1.90
C GLU A 125 25.50 20.18 1.72
N ALA A 126 24.57 20.30 0.75
CA ALA A 126 23.78 21.52 0.57
C ALA A 126 22.90 21.86 1.78
N GLU A 127 22.43 20.85 2.52
CA GLU A 127 21.66 21.00 3.76
C GLU A 127 22.54 21.15 5.03
N GLY A 128 23.87 21.13 4.89
CA GLY A 128 24.82 21.22 6.02
C GLY A 128 24.78 20.02 6.97
N ARG A 129 24.31 18.86 6.50
CA ARG A 129 24.15 17.64 7.31
C ARG A 129 25.40 16.76 7.25
N PRO A 130 25.85 16.18 8.38
CA PRO A 130 27.05 15.34 8.39
C PRO A 130 26.82 14.01 7.66
N VAL A 131 27.72 13.67 6.74
CA VAL A 131 27.74 12.41 5.99
C VAL A 131 28.60 11.38 6.73
N ARG A 132 28.03 10.22 7.04
CA ARG A 132 28.79 9.06 7.52
C ARG A 132 29.10 8.14 6.34
N PRO A 133 30.35 7.69 6.17
CA PRO A 133 30.69 6.67 5.18
C PRO A 133 29.94 5.35 5.45
#